data_AF-A0A2T1E3E9-F1
#
_entry.id   AF-A0A2T1E3E9-F1
#
_cell.length_a   1.000
_cell.length_b   1.000
_cell.length_c   1.000
_cell.angle_alpha   90.00
_cell.angle_beta   90.00
_cell.angle_gamma   90.00
#
_symmetry.space_group_name_H-M   'P 1'
#
loop_
_entity.id
_entity.type
_entity.pdbx_description
1 polymer ?
#
loop_
_entity_poly.entity_id
_entity_poly.type
_entity_poly.pdbx_seq_one_letter_code
_entity_poly.pdbx_strand_id
1 'polypeptide(L)'
;MELNKKERKKLIARISEVSGVAQYALEAKMTNEQVIEVANNLKIISFIKAANNYNRYFQGQKTAEANTKLKKFMELTNSEFYKAGKWLVDALSTVGQDRKQNLLEKDLVHKADYNQTVTDLKDTIKEQQQTIRQQTSEAKKKIHDLEQRVDSLQKHLKLIQNYITDNYSSSNWHDIANHVQKKSGGR
;
A
#
# COMPACT_ATOMS: atom_id res chain seq x y z
N MET A 1 39.11 66.27 2.28
CA MET A 1 38.78 67.19 3.40
C MET A 1 38.29 66.28 4.52
N GLU A 2 39.02 66.15 5.62
CA GLU A 2 38.67 65.16 6.64
C GLU A 2 37.48 65.63 7.48
N LEU A 3 36.38 64.88 7.46
CA LEU A 3 35.24 65.09 8.33
C LEU A 3 35.52 64.48 9.71
N ASN A 4 35.19 65.19 10.78
CA ASN A 4 35.12 64.58 12.10
C ASN A 4 34.00 63.52 12.13
N LYS A 5 34.20 62.41 12.86
CA LYS A 5 33.23 61.31 13.03
C LYS A 5 31.81 61.80 13.33
N LYS A 6 31.65 62.84 14.16
CA LYS A 6 30.34 63.40 14.53
C LYS A 6 29.66 64.12 13.36
N GLU A 7 30.43 64.84 12.55
CA GLU A 7 29.93 65.58 11.38
C GLU A 7 29.58 64.62 10.25
N ARG A 8 30.44 63.62 10.02
CA ARG A 8 30.18 62.54 9.06
C ARG A 8 28.87 61.83 9.36
N LYS A 9 28.62 61.45 10.62
CA LYS A 9 27.36 60.81 11.03
C LYS A 9 26.14 61.70 10.77
N LYS A 10 26.23 63.00 11.05
CA LYS A 10 25.14 63.95 10.78
C LYS A 10 24.83 64.06 9.28
N LEU A 11 25.86 64.16 8.44
CA LEU A 11 25.69 64.23 6.99
C LEU A 11 25.09 62.93 6.43
N ILE A 12 25.58 61.77 6.89
CA ILE A 12 25.03 60.46 6.51
C ILE A 12 23.57 60.33 6.95
N ALA A 13 23.20 60.78 8.14
CA ALA A 13 21.81 60.75 8.59
C ALA A 13 20.90 61.56 7.65
N ARG A 14 21.34 62.75 7.24
CA ARG A 14 20.60 63.61 6.30
C ARG A 14 20.50 63.00 4.90
N ILE A 15 21.60 62.42 4.40
CA ILE A 15 21.60 61.70 3.12
C ILE A 15 20.67 60.49 3.19
N SER A 16 20.70 59.72 4.28
CA SER A 16 19.85 58.56 4.50
C SER A 16 18.37 58.93 4.46
N GLU A 17 17.99 60.01 5.14
CA GLU A 17 16.62 60.51 5.16
C GLU A 17 16.11 60.89 3.76
N VAL A 18 16.94 61.58 2.96
CA VAL A 18 16.55 62.06 1.62
C VAL A 18 16.62 60.96 0.56
N SER A 19 17.65 60.12 0.59
CA SER A 19 17.85 59.04 -0.39
C SER A 19 17.02 57.78 -0.12
N GLY A 20 16.59 57.59 1.13
CA GLY A 20 16.01 56.34 1.61
C GLY A 20 17.02 55.22 1.83
N VAL A 21 18.32 55.42 1.55
CA VAL A 21 19.38 54.41 1.77
C VAL A 21 19.67 54.30 3.26
N ALA A 22 19.87 53.09 3.76
CA ALA A 22 20.14 52.87 5.18
C ALA A 22 21.51 53.43 5.59
N GLN A 23 21.59 54.03 6.79
CA GLN A 23 22.81 54.70 7.28
C GLN A 23 24.03 53.79 7.27
N TYR A 24 23.89 52.54 7.73
CA TYR A 24 25.01 51.58 7.77
C TYR A 24 25.62 51.32 6.38
N ALA A 25 24.81 51.34 5.31
CA ALA A 25 25.28 51.10 3.95
C ALA A 25 26.10 52.30 3.45
N LEU A 26 25.63 53.52 3.74
CA LEU A 26 26.36 54.75 3.44
C LEU A 26 27.66 54.83 4.24
N GLU A 27 27.63 54.47 5.53
CA GLU A 27 28.80 54.45 6.40
C GLU A 27 29.88 53.48 5.88
N ALA A 28 29.47 52.31 5.40
CA ALA A 28 30.37 51.27 4.91
C ALA A 28 30.90 51.50 3.48
N LYS A 29 30.17 52.24 2.64
CA LYS A 29 30.44 52.32 1.19
C LYS A 29 30.82 53.72 0.68
N MET A 30 30.69 54.78 1.47
CA MET A 30 31.06 56.13 1.05
C MET A 30 32.28 56.68 1.79
N THR A 31 33.20 57.27 1.03
CA THR A 31 34.30 58.06 1.59
C THR A 31 33.81 59.41 2.12
N ASN A 32 34.66 60.12 2.87
CA ASN A 32 34.31 61.43 3.42
C ASN A 32 34.01 62.45 2.32
N GLU A 33 34.81 62.46 1.26
CA GLU A 33 34.64 63.32 0.09
C GLU A 33 33.29 63.09 -0.59
N GLN A 34 32.93 61.81 -0.79
CA GLN A 34 31.65 61.43 -1.40
C GLN A 34 30.46 61.83 -0.52
N VAL A 35 30.57 61.69 0.80
CA VAL A 35 29.51 62.12 1.73
C VAL A 35 29.28 63.62 1.64
N ILE A 36 30.34 64.43 1.55
CA ILE A 36 30.22 65.89 1.41
C ILE A 36 29.56 66.26 0.08
N GLU A 37 30.03 65.67 -1.02
CA GLU A 37 29.52 65.95 -2.36
C GLU A 37 28.03 65.61 -2.50
N VAL A 38 27.63 64.44 -2.00
CA VAL A 38 26.23 63.97 -2.00
C VAL A 38 25.36 64.83 -1.08
N ALA A 39 25.88 65.26 0.08
CA ALA A 39 25.18 66.15 0.99
C ALA A 39 24.91 67.55 0.40
N ASN A 40 25.79 68.01 -0.50
CA ASN A 40 25.60 69.28 -1.21
C ASN A 40 24.56 69.16 -2.35
N ASN A 41 24.31 67.95 -2.86
CA ASN A 41 23.44 67.71 -4.02
C ASN A 41 22.13 66.95 -3.68
N LEU A 42 21.65 67.07 -2.43
CA LEU A 42 20.49 66.31 -1.92
C LEU A 42 19.19 66.53 -2.72
N LYS A 43 19.01 67.69 -3.36
CA LYS A 43 17.80 67.98 -4.15
C LYS A 43 17.61 66.98 -5.28
N ILE A 44 18.67 66.62 -5.99
CA ILE A 44 18.62 65.68 -7.10
C ILE A 44 18.24 64.28 -6.59
N ILE A 45 18.81 63.89 -5.45
CA ILE A 45 18.57 62.60 -4.80
C ILE A 45 17.11 62.48 -4.32
N SER A 46 16.52 63.60 -3.89
CA SER A 46 15.12 63.63 -3.47
C SER A 46 14.15 63.27 -4.60
N PHE A 47 14.47 63.63 -5.85
CA PHE A 47 13.61 63.34 -7.00
C PHE A 47 13.51 61.85 -7.31
N ILE A 48 14.56 61.07 -7.02
CA ILE A 48 14.58 59.63 -7.28
C ILE A 48 14.15 58.79 -6.07
N LYS A 49 13.90 59.42 -4.91
CA LYS A 49 13.56 58.71 -3.66
C LYS A 49 12.35 57.81 -3.81
N ALA A 50 11.28 58.32 -4.42
CA ALA A 50 10.04 57.56 -4.62
C ALA A 50 10.27 56.32 -5.50
N ALA A 51 11.01 56.46 -6.60
CA ALA A 51 11.37 55.36 -7.49
C ALA A 51 12.25 54.30 -6.77
N ASN A 52 13.22 54.74 -5.98
CA ASN A 52 14.09 53.85 -5.19
C ASN A 52 13.30 53.08 -4.12
N ASN A 53 12.39 53.74 -3.41
CA ASN A 53 11.53 53.10 -2.42
C ASN A 53 10.64 52.04 -3.07
N TYR A 54 10.03 52.36 -4.22
CA TYR A 54 9.20 51.43 -4.96
C TYR A 54 9.99 50.22 -5.48
N ASN A 55 11.20 50.45 -6.01
CA ASN A 55 12.09 49.38 -6.44
C ASN A 55 12.45 48.44 -5.28
N ARG A 56 12.84 48.98 -4.12
CA ARG A 56 13.15 48.18 -2.92
C ARG A 56 11.95 47.38 -2.42
N TYR A 57 10.76 47.96 -2.45
CA TYR A 57 9.52 47.28 -2.09
C TYR A 57 9.27 46.07 -3.01
N PHE A 58 9.35 46.26 -4.33
CA PHE A 58 9.11 45.19 -5.30
C PHE A 58 10.19 44.10 -5.26
N GLN A 59 11.46 44.48 -5.02
CA GLN A 59 12.52 43.51 -4.75
C GLN A 59 12.23 42.69 -3.49
N GLY A 60 11.82 43.35 -2.40
CA GLY A 60 11.41 42.68 -1.16
C GLY A 60 10.28 41.68 -1.39
N GLN A 61 9.27 42.06 -2.17
CA GLN A 61 8.18 41.14 -2.55
C GLN A 61 8.68 39.94 -3.35
N LYS A 62 9.50 40.16 -4.39
CA LYS A 62 10.09 39.07 -5.19
C LYS A 62 10.91 38.10 -4.35
N THR A 63 11.72 38.64 -3.43
CA THR A 63 12.50 37.81 -2.50
C THR A 63 11.60 37.04 -1.55
N ALA A 64 10.55 37.65 -1.01
CA ALA A 64 9.57 36.97 -0.15
C ALA A 64 8.84 35.84 -0.90
N GLU A 65 8.42 36.08 -2.14
CA GLU A 65 7.78 35.08 -2.99
C GLU A 65 8.73 33.92 -3.30
N ALA A 66 9.97 34.22 -3.69
CA ALA A 66 11.00 33.21 -3.94
C ALA A 66 11.28 32.36 -2.69
N ASN A 67 11.41 32.99 -1.52
CA ASN A 67 11.59 32.29 -0.25
C ASN A 67 10.40 31.41 0.10
N THR A 68 9.17 31.85 -0.21
CA THR A 68 7.96 31.06 0.00
C THR A 68 7.92 29.84 -0.92
N LYS A 69 8.26 30.01 -2.20
CA LYS A 69 8.38 28.89 -3.16
C LYS A 69 9.46 27.90 -2.72
N LEU A 70 10.61 28.39 -2.27
CA LEU A 70 11.68 27.54 -1.75
C LEU A 70 11.22 26.74 -0.53
N LYS A 71 10.55 27.38 0.44
CA LYS A 71 9.99 26.67 1.60
C LYS A 71 9.03 25.57 1.18
N LYS A 72 8.09 25.85 0.27
CA LYS A 72 7.17 24.85 -0.28
C LYS A 72 7.90 23.72 -0.99
N PHE A 73 8.95 24.02 -1.75
CA PHE A 73 9.76 23.00 -2.41
C PHE A 73 10.47 22.09 -1.40
N MET A 74 10.97 22.66 -0.30
CA MET A 74 11.65 21.93 0.77
C MET A 74 10.70 21.18 1.71
N GLU A 75 9.38 21.44 1.66
CA GLU A 75 8.40 20.68 2.44
C GLU A 75 8.40 19.22 1.98
N LEU A 76 8.65 18.31 2.94
CA LEU A 76 8.72 16.88 2.70
C LEU A 76 7.47 16.35 2.00
N THR A 77 6.29 16.88 2.33
CA THR A 77 5.01 16.50 1.73
C THR A 77 4.91 16.76 0.24
N ASN A 78 5.69 17.72 -0.27
CA ASN A 78 5.72 18.04 -1.70
C ASN A 78 6.72 17.18 -2.48
N SER A 79 7.65 16.52 -1.79
CA SER A 79 8.62 15.59 -2.37
C SER A 79 7.94 14.44 -3.10
N GLU A 80 8.43 14.12 -4.29
CA GLU A 80 7.97 12.97 -5.06
C GLU A 80 8.19 11.66 -4.31
N PHE A 81 9.31 11.53 -3.58
CA PHE A 81 9.61 10.37 -2.76
C PHE A 81 8.59 10.18 -1.63
N TYR A 82 8.24 11.26 -0.95
CA TYR A 82 7.23 11.21 0.11
C TYR A 82 5.85 10.86 -0.46
N LYS A 83 5.46 11.47 -1.59
CA LYS A 83 4.18 11.16 -2.26
C LYS A 83 4.12 9.71 -2.70
N ALA A 84 5.20 9.18 -3.28
CA ALA A 84 5.30 7.78 -3.67
C ALA A 84 5.25 6.84 -2.47
N GLY A 85 6.00 7.14 -1.40
CA GLY A 85 6.00 6.37 -0.16
C GLY A 85 4.64 6.37 0.52
N LYS A 86 3.99 7.54 0.62
CA LYS A 86 2.63 7.67 1.16
C LYS A 86 1.63 6.87 0.34
N TRP A 87 1.66 7.02 -0.99
CA TRP A 87 0.80 6.25 -1.89
C TRP A 87 0.99 4.74 -1.71
N LEU A 88 2.24 4.27 -1.58
CA LEU A 88 2.53 2.84 -1.38
C LEU A 88 1.98 2.33 -0.05
N VAL A 89 2.16 3.09 1.03
CA VAL A 89 1.60 2.75 2.35
C VAL A 89 0.08 2.72 2.29
N ASP A 90 -0.55 3.72 1.68
CA ASP A 90 -2.00 3.79 1.52
C ASP A 90 -2.51 2.60 0.69
N ALA A 91 -1.85 2.28 -0.43
CA ALA A 91 -2.20 1.14 -1.29
C ALA A 91 -2.04 -0.21 -0.58
N LEU A 92 -1.01 -0.39 0.24
CA LEU A 92 -0.79 -1.64 0.99
C LEU A 92 -1.68 -1.76 2.23
N SER A 93 -2.20 -0.65 2.74
CA SER A 93 -3.13 -0.64 3.88
C SER A 93 -4.55 -1.10 3.52
N THR A 94 -4.90 -1.12 2.23
CA THR A 94 -6.18 -1.66 1.74
C THR A 94 -6.10 -3.17 1.50
N VAL A 95 -7.25 -3.84 1.42
CA VAL A 95 -7.34 -5.31 1.25
C VAL A 95 -8.23 -5.69 0.05
N GLY A 96 -7.99 -6.88 -0.51
CA GLY A 96 -8.85 -7.42 -1.57
C GLY A 96 -8.73 -6.71 -2.93
N GLN A 97 -9.86 -6.36 -3.54
CA GLN A 97 -9.92 -5.77 -4.89
C GLN A 97 -9.39 -4.33 -4.94
N ASP A 98 -9.56 -3.55 -3.87
CA ASP A 98 -9.12 -2.14 -3.84
C ASP A 98 -7.59 -2.03 -3.85
N ARG A 99 -6.90 -2.91 -3.10
CA ARG A 99 -5.43 -3.04 -3.16
C ARG A 99 -4.98 -3.44 -4.56
N LYS A 100 -5.69 -4.38 -5.18
CA LYS A 100 -5.38 -4.86 -6.52
C LYS A 100 -5.49 -3.74 -7.55
N GLN A 101 -6.56 -2.95 -7.52
CA GLN A 101 -6.75 -1.83 -8.44
C GLN A 101 -5.65 -0.78 -8.30
N ASN A 102 -5.34 -0.38 -7.06
CA ASN A 102 -4.29 0.61 -6.79
C ASN A 102 -2.91 0.15 -7.30
N LEU A 103 -2.50 -1.09 -7.01
CA LEU A 103 -1.19 -1.59 -7.43
C LEU A 103 -1.10 -1.81 -8.95
N LEU A 104 -2.22 -2.09 -9.63
CA LEU A 104 -2.28 -2.28 -11.08
C LEU A 104 -2.14 -0.96 -11.84
N GLU A 105 -2.63 0.16 -11.30
CA GLU A 105 -2.46 1.51 -11.88
C GLU A 105 -0.99 1.96 -11.97
N LYS A 106 -0.09 1.35 -11.20
CA LYS A 106 1.36 1.61 -11.21
C LYS A 106 2.18 0.48 -11.80
N ASP A 107 1.53 -0.49 -12.46
CA ASP A 107 2.18 -1.65 -13.09
C ASP A 107 2.99 -2.52 -12.10
N LEU A 108 2.63 -2.47 -10.80
CA LEU A 108 3.28 -3.22 -9.71
C LEU A 108 2.63 -4.59 -9.45
N VAL A 109 1.61 -4.94 -10.24
CA VAL A 109 1.05 -6.30 -10.28
C VAL A 109 1.12 -6.78 -11.71
N HIS A 110 1.99 -7.74 -11.98
CA HIS A 110 1.95 -8.46 -13.25
C HIS A 110 0.68 -9.29 -13.30
N LYS A 111 -0.36 -8.69 -13.90
CA LYS A 111 -1.71 -9.26 -14.07
C LYS A 111 -1.67 -10.66 -14.68
N ALA A 112 -0.66 -10.97 -15.49
CA ALA A 112 -0.43 -12.28 -16.07
C ALA A 112 -0.16 -13.37 -15.02
N ASP A 113 0.77 -13.14 -14.09
CA ASP A 113 1.18 -14.16 -13.10
C ASP A 113 0.06 -14.49 -12.11
N TYR A 114 -0.67 -13.46 -11.67
CA TYR A 114 -1.83 -13.65 -10.80
C TYR A 114 -2.94 -14.39 -11.54
N ASN A 115 -3.26 -14.00 -12.78
CA ASN A 115 -4.30 -14.67 -13.56
C ASN A 115 -3.91 -16.11 -13.91
N GLN A 116 -2.63 -16.37 -14.16
CA GLN A 116 -2.10 -17.71 -14.38
C GLN A 116 -2.29 -18.56 -13.13
N THR A 117 -1.84 -18.07 -11.97
CA THR A 117 -2.00 -18.78 -10.69
C THR A 117 -3.46 -19.08 -10.36
N VAL A 118 -4.36 -18.12 -10.59
CA VAL A 118 -5.81 -18.32 -10.38
C VAL A 118 -6.39 -19.33 -11.38
N THR A 119 -5.92 -19.33 -12.62
CA THR A 119 -6.34 -20.29 -13.65
C THR A 119 -5.87 -21.70 -13.29
N ASP A 120 -4.60 -21.88 -12.94
CA ASP A 120 -4.02 -23.16 -12.53
C ASP A 120 -4.73 -23.73 -11.30
N LEU A 121 -5.04 -22.89 -10.31
CA LEU A 121 -5.81 -23.28 -9.13
C LEU A 121 -7.23 -23.71 -9.50
N LYS A 122 -7.89 -22.98 -10.41
CA LYS A 122 -9.25 -23.31 -10.86
C LYS A 122 -9.28 -24.63 -11.61
N ASP A 123 -8.29 -24.89 -12.45
CA ASP A 123 -8.17 -26.13 -13.21
C ASP A 123 -7.87 -27.31 -12.26
N THR A 124 -6.96 -27.13 -11.30
CA THR A 124 -6.69 -28.13 -10.25
C THR A 124 -7.95 -28.48 -9.45
N ILE A 125 -8.73 -27.48 -9.03
CA ILE A 125 -10.01 -27.70 -8.31
C ILE A 125 -11.00 -28.47 -9.18
N LYS A 126 -11.09 -28.16 -10.47
CA LYS A 126 -12.00 -28.83 -11.40
C LYS A 126 -11.61 -30.30 -11.60
N GLU A 127 -10.32 -30.59 -11.74
CA GLU A 127 -9.80 -31.95 -11.81
C GLU A 127 -10.11 -32.74 -10.54
N GLN A 128 -9.82 -32.17 -9.36
CA GLN A 128 -10.12 -32.80 -8.08
C GLN A 128 -11.62 -33.10 -7.92
N GLN A 129 -12.50 -32.17 -8.30
CA GLN A 129 -13.95 -32.39 -8.28
C GLN A 129 -14.37 -33.55 -9.19
N GLN A 130 -13.77 -33.68 -10.37
CA GLN A 130 -14.06 -34.77 -11.30
C GLN A 130 -13.60 -36.11 -10.74
N THR A 131 -12.39 -36.18 -10.18
CA THR A 131 -11.87 -37.40 -9.53
C THR A 131 -12.77 -37.82 -8.36
N ILE A 132 -13.18 -36.89 -7.49
CA ILE A 132 -14.07 -37.19 -6.36
C ILE A 132 -15.41 -37.74 -6.85
N ARG A 133 -15.98 -37.17 -7.93
CA ARG A 133 -17.23 -37.68 -8.52
C ARG A 133 -17.07 -39.09 -9.07
N GLN A 134 -15.97 -39.38 -9.77
CA GLN A 134 -15.67 -40.72 -10.28
C GLN A 134 -15.53 -41.72 -9.13
N GLN A 135 -14.70 -41.41 -8.13
CA GLN A 135 -14.51 -42.25 -6.94
C GLN A 135 -15.81 -42.51 -6.19
N THR A 136 -16.65 -41.48 -6.03
CA THR A 136 -17.96 -41.61 -5.40
C THR A 136 -18.88 -42.54 -6.20
N SER A 137 -18.89 -42.42 -7.53
CA SER A 137 -19.68 -43.30 -8.39
C SER A 137 -19.20 -44.76 -8.32
N GLU A 138 -17.89 -44.99 -8.32
CA GLU A 138 -17.31 -46.33 -8.19
C GLU A 138 -17.62 -46.94 -6.82
N ALA A 139 -17.51 -46.15 -5.76
CA ALA A 139 -17.85 -46.58 -4.40
C ALA A 139 -19.33 -46.98 -4.30
N LYS A 140 -20.24 -46.19 -4.89
CA LYS A 140 -21.67 -46.52 -4.94
C LYS A 140 -21.94 -47.85 -5.64
N LYS A 141 -21.27 -48.12 -6.77
CA LYS A 141 -21.39 -49.40 -7.48
C LYS A 141 -20.91 -50.56 -6.61
N LYS A 142 -19.75 -50.42 -5.97
CA LYS A 142 -19.22 -51.45 -5.07
C LYS A 142 -20.13 -51.72 -3.88
N ILE A 143 -20.72 -50.68 -3.28
CA ILE A 143 -21.70 -50.84 -2.19
C ILE A 143 -22.89 -51.64 -2.69
N HIS A 144 -23.43 -51.29 -3.86
CA HIS A 144 -24.57 -52.01 -4.44
C HIS A 144 -24.25 -53.49 -4.72
N ASP A 145 -23.08 -53.79 -5.29
CA ASP A 145 -22.65 -55.17 -5.53
C ASP A 145 -22.50 -55.97 -4.23
N LEU A 146 -21.99 -55.32 -3.17
CA LEU A 146 -21.87 -55.93 -1.85
C LEU A 146 -23.24 -56.18 -1.22
N GLU A 147 -24.19 -55.25 -1.33
CA GLU A 147 -25.57 -55.41 -0.87
C GLU A 147 -26.23 -56.62 -1.54
N GLN A 148 -26.15 -56.72 -2.87
CA GLN A 148 -26.70 -57.87 -3.60
C GLN A 148 -26.07 -59.20 -3.15
N ARG A 149 -24.77 -59.19 -2.86
CA ARG A 149 -24.06 -60.39 -2.41
C ARG A 149 -24.46 -60.77 -0.99
N VAL A 150 -24.66 -59.81 -0.09
CA VAL A 150 -25.19 -60.04 1.25
C VAL A 150 -26.59 -60.65 1.16
N ASP A 151 -27.47 -60.10 0.34
CA ASP A 151 -28.83 -60.62 0.14
C ASP A 151 -28.82 -62.06 -0.39
N SER A 152 -27.95 -62.37 -1.35
CA SER A 152 -27.78 -63.71 -1.88
C SER A 152 -27.29 -64.70 -0.81
N LEU A 153 -26.29 -64.30 -0.03
CA LEU A 153 -25.77 -65.12 1.07
C LEU A 153 -26.81 -65.37 2.16
N GLN A 154 -27.62 -64.36 2.49
CA GLN A 154 -28.74 -64.53 3.44
C GLN A 154 -29.78 -65.52 2.92
N LYS A 155 -30.12 -65.47 1.63
CA LYS A 155 -31.02 -66.46 1.00
C LYS A 155 -30.44 -67.88 1.06
N HIS A 156 -29.17 -68.05 0.72
CA HIS A 156 -28.49 -69.35 0.83
C HIS A 156 -28.47 -69.87 2.27
N LEU A 157 -28.17 -69.00 3.24
CA LEU A 157 -28.18 -69.37 4.65
C LEU A 157 -29.56 -69.86 5.09
N LYS A 158 -30.63 -69.17 4.68
CA LYS A 158 -32.02 -69.57 4.95
C LYS A 158 -32.37 -70.92 4.33
N LEU A 159 -31.95 -71.17 3.09
CA LEU A 159 -32.17 -72.46 2.43
C LEU A 159 -31.46 -73.61 3.17
N ILE A 160 -30.21 -73.39 3.56
CA ILE A 160 -29.42 -74.35 4.35
C ILE A 160 -30.10 -74.61 5.70
N GLN A 161 -30.50 -73.55 6.41
CA GLN A 161 -31.21 -73.66 7.68
C GLN A 161 -32.49 -74.48 7.55
N ASN A 162 -33.32 -74.20 6.54
CA ASN A 162 -34.55 -74.94 6.30
C ASN A 162 -34.24 -76.42 6.04
N TYR A 163 -33.31 -76.72 5.14
CA TYR A 163 -32.92 -78.10 4.83
C TYR A 163 -32.46 -78.88 6.07
N ILE A 164 -31.60 -78.29 6.90
CA ILE A 164 -31.13 -78.92 8.14
C ILE A 164 -32.29 -79.13 9.11
N THR A 165 -33.14 -78.12 9.28
CA THR A 165 -34.26 -78.18 10.21
C THR A 165 -35.26 -79.27 9.83
N ASP A 166 -35.58 -79.36 8.54
CA ASP A 166 -36.57 -80.31 7.99
C ASP A 166 -36.06 -81.77 8.02
N ASN A 167 -34.77 -81.99 7.81
CA ASN A 167 -34.20 -83.35 7.72
C ASN A 167 -33.52 -83.85 9.00
N TYR A 168 -33.02 -82.94 9.84
CA TYR A 168 -32.15 -83.28 10.98
C TYR A 168 -32.55 -82.61 12.30
N SER A 169 -33.72 -81.95 12.36
CA SER A 169 -34.27 -81.20 13.51
C SER A 169 -33.65 -79.81 13.76
N SER A 170 -34.44 -78.96 14.44
CA SER A 170 -34.01 -77.61 14.84
C SER A 170 -32.82 -77.59 15.80
N SER A 171 -32.63 -78.64 16.61
CA SER A 171 -31.51 -78.71 17.57
C SER A 171 -30.17 -78.74 16.83
N ASN A 172 -30.07 -79.54 15.77
CA ASN A 172 -28.85 -79.69 14.99
C ASN A 172 -28.45 -78.37 14.29
N TRP A 173 -29.41 -77.59 13.81
CA TRP A 173 -29.14 -76.24 13.29
C TRP A 173 -28.57 -75.30 14.37
N HIS A 174 -29.16 -75.29 15.56
CA HIS A 174 -28.68 -74.44 16.66
C HIS A 174 -27.25 -74.79 17.07
N ASP A 175 -26.92 -76.08 17.13
CA ASP A 175 -25.56 -76.54 17.46
C ASP A 175 -24.52 -76.10 16.41
N ILE A 176 -24.86 -76.22 15.12
CA ILE A 176 -24.03 -75.76 14.00
C ILE A 176 -23.86 -74.24 14.03
N ALA A 177 -24.94 -73.47 14.18
CA ALA A 177 -24.91 -72.01 14.21
C ALA A 177 -24.05 -71.50 15.38
N ASN A 178 -24.20 -72.10 16.56
CA ASN A 178 -23.40 -71.78 17.75
C ASN A 178 -21.91 -72.07 17.53
N HIS A 179 -21.56 -73.16 16.85
CA HIS A 179 -20.17 -73.47 16.52
C HIS A 179 -19.57 -72.47 15.54
N VAL A 180 -20.32 -72.05 14.53
CA VAL A 180 -19.86 -71.07 13.54
C VAL A 180 -19.69 -69.68 14.18
N GLN A 181 -20.62 -69.23 15.02
CA GLN A 181 -20.53 -67.94 15.74
C GLN A 181 -19.38 -67.90 16.76
N LYS A 182 -19.13 -68.99 17.49
CA LYS A 182 -17.98 -69.07 18.41
C LYS A 182 -16.64 -68.98 17.68
N LYS A 183 -16.54 -69.54 16.46
CA LYS A 183 -15.32 -69.45 15.65
C LYS A 183 -15.08 -68.06 15.07
N SER A 184 -16.12 -67.26 14.85
CA SER A 184 -16.00 -65.90 14.29
C SER A 184 -15.84 -64.79 15.32
N GLY A 185 -16.24 -65.02 16.59
CA GLY A 185 -16.03 -64.08 17.70
C GLY A 185 -14.67 -64.19 18.42
N GLY A 186 -13.80 -65.12 18.01
CA GLY A 186 -12.46 -65.31 18.57
C GLY A 186 -11.38 -64.60 17.76
N ARG A 187 -11.40 -63.26 17.76
CA ARG A 187 -10.27 -62.40 17.38
C ARG A 187 -10.28 -61.14 18.23
#